data_AF-G5HAL8-F1
#
_entry.id   AF-G5HAL8-F1
#
_cell.length_a   1.000
_cell.length_b   1.000
_cell.length_c   1.000
_cell.angle_alpha   90.00
_cell.angle_beta   90.00
_cell.angle_gamma   90.00
#
_symmetry.space_group_name_H-M   'P 1'
#
loop_
_entity.id
_entity.type
_entity.pdbx_description
1 polymer ?
#
loop_
_entity_poly.entity_id
_entity_poly.type
_entity_poly.pdbx_seq_one_letter_code
_entity_poly.pdbx_strand_id
1 'polypeptide(L)' 'MEKKQPTYTQAIGEIEQILEKFNDSQMNVDELGAQVKRASELIKLCREKLRKAEAEVAEALKEE' A
#
# COMPACT_ATOMS: atom_id res chain seq x y z
N MET A 1 -15.57 3.48 15.73
CA MET A 1 -14.19 2.94 15.69
C MET A 1 -13.44 3.66 14.59
N GLU A 2 -12.44 4.46 14.93
CA GLU A 2 -11.66 5.25 13.97
C GLU A 2 -10.95 4.32 12.98
N LYS A 3 -11.26 4.46 11.69
CA LYS A 3 -10.55 3.74 10.61
C LYS A 3 -9.14 4.33 10.51
N LYS A 4 -8.22 3.86 11.34
CA LYS A 4 -6.81 4.20 11.23
C LYS A 4 -6.29 3.70 9.89
N GLN A 5 -5.62 4.58 9.15
CA GLN A 5 -4.97 4.21 7.91
C GLN A 5 -3.90 3.14 8.19
N PRO A 6 -3.74 2.12 7.33
CA PRO A 6 -2.78 1.06 7.55
C PRO A 6 -1.35 1.63 7.61
N THR A 7 -0.49 1.03 8.43
CA THR A 7 0.95 1.29 8.39
C THR A 7 1.53 0.86 7.04
N TYR A 8 2.75 1.30 6.70
CA TYR A 8 3.39 0.87 5.47
C TYR A 8 3.51 -0.66 5.41
N THR A 9 3.97 -1.28 6.50
CA THR A 9 4.08 -2.74 6.62
C THR A 9 2.73 -3.44 6.48
N GLN A 10 1.67 -2.91 7.09
CA GLN A 10 0.33 -3.47 6.95
C GLN A 10 -0.19 -3.36 5.51
N ALA A 11 0.06 -2.24 4.85
CA ALA A 11 -0.35 -2.03 3.47
C ALA A 11 0.37 -2.99 2.51
N ILE A 12 1.67 -3.21 2.71
CA ILE A 12 2.44 -4.20 1.93
C ILE A 12 1.92 -5.62 2.20
N GLY A 13 1.72 -6.01 3.46
CA GLY A 13 1.19 -7.34 3.77
C GLY A 13 -0.18 -7.59 3.17
N GLU A 14 -1.06 -6.58 3.14
CA GLU A 14 -2.36 -6.69 2.47
C GLU A 14 -2.22 -6.82 0.94
N ILE A 15 -1.27 -6.11 0.31
CA ILE A 15 -0.97 -6.28 -1.13
C ILE A 15 -0.46 -7.70 -1.42
N GLU A 16 0.43 -8.25 -0.58
CA GLU A 16 0.94 -9.61 -0.72
C GLU A 16 -0.18 -10.65 -0.61
N GLN A 17 -1.10 -10.48 0.34
CA GLN A 17 -2.28 -11.34 0.46
C GLN A 17 -3.20 -11.27 -0.76
N ILE A 18 -3.35 -10.09 -1.37
CA ILE A 18 -4.12 -9.93 -2.60
C ILE A 18 -3.45 -10.70 -3.75
N LEU A 19 -2.12 -10.63 -3.86
CA LEU A 19 -1.34 -11.34 -4.87
C LEU A 19 -1.40 -12.86 -4.68
N GLU A 20 -1.33 -13.35 -3.44
CA GLU A 20 -1.45 -14.77 -3.12
C GLU A 20 -2.82 -15.31 -3.59
N LYS A 21 -3.91 -14.64 -3.22
CA LYS A 21 -5.27 -15.01 -3.66
C LYS A 21 -5.44 -14.96 -5.18
N PHE A 22 -4.77 -14.01 -5.83
CA PHE A 22 -4.78 -13.91 -7.29
C PHE A 22 -4.08 -15.12 -7.93
N ASN A 23 -2.91 -15.50 -7.42
CA ASN A 23 -2.14 -16.64 -7.92
C ASN A 23 -2.84 -17.98 -7.68
N ASP A 24 -3.52 -18.14 -6.55
CA ASP A 24 -4.27 -19.37 -6.23
C ASP A 24 -5.55 -19.52 -7.08
N SER A 25 -5.85 -18.59 -7.98
CA SER A 25 -7.06 -18.59 -8.84
C SER A 25 -8.36 -18.72 -8.03
N GLN A 26 -8.32 -18.32 -6.75
CA GLN A 26 -9.45 -18.35 -5.81
C GLN A 26 -10.38 -17.13 -6.00
N MET A 27 -10.11 -16.28 -6.98
CA MET A 27 -10.76 -14.99 -7.16
C MET A 27 -11.64 -14.99 -8.41
N ASN A 28 -12.92 -14.66 -8.26
CA ASN A 28 -13.81 -14.46 -9.40
C ASN A 28 -13.64 -13.04 -10.00
N VAL A 29 -14.23 -12.79 -11.17
CA VAL A 29 -14.06 -11.52 -11.92
C VAL A 29 -14.53 -10.29 -11.13
N ASP A 30 -15.60 -10.41 -10.35
CA ASP A 30 -16.11 -9.30 -9.54
C ASP A 30 -15.20 -8.98 -8.36
N GLU A 31 -14.66 -10.00 -7.69
CA GLU A 31 -13.67 -9.84 -6.63
C GLU A 31 -12.36 -9.28 -7.17
N LEU A 32 -11.94 -9.68 -8.37
CA LEU A 32 -10.72 -9.19 -9.01
C LEU A 32 -10.72 -7.67 -9.14
N GLY A 33 -11.81 -7.09 -9.65
CA GLY A 33 -11.94 -5.64 -9.77
C GLY A 33 -11.82 -4.92 -8.42
N ALA A 34 -12.46 -5.45 -7.38
CA ALA A 34 -12.41 -4.89 -6.04
C ALA A 34 -11.01 -4.99 -5.41
N GLN A 35 -10.35 -6.14 -5.54
CA GLN A 35 -9.02 -6.37 -4.97
C GLN A 35 -7.94 -5.55 -5.68
N VAL A 36 -8.01 -5.42 -7.01
CA VAL A 36 -7.09 -4.54 -7.77
C VAL A 36 -7.26 -3.07 -7.37
N LYS A 37 -8.50 -2.61 -7.18
CA LYS A 37 -8.78 -1.25 -6.71
C LYS A 37 -8.19 -1.03 -5.31
N ARG A 38 -8.38 -2.00 -4.41
CA ARG A 38 -7.83 -1.97 -3.06
C ARG A 38 -6.30 -1.93 -3.06
N ALA A 39 -5.64 -2.82 -3.81
CA ALA A 39 -4.19 -2.83 -3.97
C ALA A 39 -3.68 -1.48 -4.51
N SER A 40 -4.38 -0.89 -5.48
CA SER A 40 -4.04 0.43 -6.03
C SER A 40 -4.10 1.55 -4.99
N GLU A 41 -5.09 1.52 -4.09
CA GLU A 41 -5.19 2.47 -2.97
C GLU A 41 -4.03 2.30 -1.97
N LEU A 42 -3.70 1.06 -1.63
CA LEU A 42 -2.59 0.74 -0.73
C LEU A 42 -1.23 1.17 -1.32
N ILE A 43 -1.02 0.95 -2.62
CA ILE A 43 0.20 1.39 -3.32
C ILE A 43 0.31 2.91 -3.30
N LYS A 44 -0.77 3.65 -3.53
CA LYS A 44 -0.76 5.12 -3.45
C LYS A 44 -0.33 5.58 -2.05
N LEU A 45 -0.92 5.01 -1.01
CA LEU A 45 -0.57 5.31 0.38
C LEU A 45 0.90 5.00 0.66
N CYS A 46 1.43 3.89 0.16
CA CYS A 46 2.84 3.53 0.31
C CYS A 46 3.76 4.57 -0.35
N ARG A 47 3.41 5.03 -1.56
CA ARG A 47 4.18 6.05 -2.29
C ARG A 47 4.16 7.41 -1.58
N GLU A 48 3.02 7.80 -1.01
CA GLU A 48 2.93 9.03 -0.21
C GLU A 48 3.81 8.98 1.03
N LYS A 49 3.82 7.84 1.74
CA LYS A 49 4.70 7.65 2.91
C LYS A 49 6.18 7.69 2.53
N LEU A 50 6.56 7.04 1.42
CA LEU A 50 7.93 7.08 0.91
C LEU A 50 8.35 8.50 0.55
N ARG A 51 7.53 9.23 -0.21
CA ARG A 51 7.81 10.64 -0.55
C ARG A 51 7.99 11.52 0.67
N LYS A 52 7.16 11.30 1.70
CA LYS A 52 7.28 12.05 2.95
C LYS A 52 8.62 11.75 3.64
N ALA A 53 8.97 10.47 3.75
CA ALA A 53 10.25 10.05 4.32
C ALA A 53 11.44 10.60 3.51
N GLU A 54 11.38 10.55 2.17
CA GLU A 54 12.41 11.14 1.28
C GLU A 54 12.56 12.65 1.51
N ALA A 55 11.44 13.37 1.67
CA ALA A 55 11.47 14.80 1.96
C ALA A 55 12.09 15.08 3.33
N GLU A 56 11.73 14.32 4.37
CA GLU A 56 12.31 14.46 5.71
C GLU A 56 13.82 14.20 5.70
N VAL A 57 14.29 13.19 4.97
CA VAL A 57 15.72 12.90 4.78
C VAL A 57 16.41 14.03 4.01
N ALA A 58 15.80 14.52 2.93
CA ALA A 58 16.38 15.59 2.12
C ALA A 58 16.51 16.90 2.90
N GLU A 59 15.54 17.24 3.76
CA GLU A 59 15.64 18.42 4.63
C GLU A 59 16.73 18.23 5.69
N ALA A 60 16.82 17.06 6.33
CA ALA A 60 17.88 16.78 7.31
C ALA A 60 19.30 16.86 6.71
N LEU A 61 19.46 16.53 5.43
CA LEU A 61 20.74 16.62 4.70
C LEU A 61 21.04 18.02 4.13
N LYS A 62 20.05 18.92 4.05
CA LYS A 62 20.26 20.32 3.59
C LYS A 62 20.76 21.24 4.70
N GLU A 63 20.67 20.81 5.94
CA GLU A 63 21.19 21.57 7.10
C GLU A 63 22.72 21.40 7.29
N GLU A 64 23.43 20.78 6.33
CA GLU A 64 24.90 20.72 6.23
C GLU A 64 25.49 21.71 5.19
#